data_AF-A0A1B6KIK6-F1
#
_entry.id   AF-A0A1B6KIK6-F1
#
_cell.length_a   1.000
_cell.length_b   1.000
_cell.length_c   1.000
_cell.angle_alpha   90.00
_cell.angle_beta   90.00
_cell.angle_gamma   90.00
#
_symmetry.space_group_name_H-M   'P 1'
#
loop_
_entity.id
_entity.type
_entity.pdbx_description
1 polymer ?
#
loop_
_entity_poly.entity_id
_entity_poly.type
_entity_poly.pdbx_seq_one_letter_code
_entity_poly.pdbx_strand_id
1 'polypeptide(L)'
;HIETLETVWNCDITESEKLKGKVQSLERELNDLRNFYQPGDVLTSADLLQSIPTKSSYYSCLSEENIVPCYATAVKGSTKVSTSQPVIKIVAPGKNAIKSPNYLQQQEIKSNRRVQKNENPKLSVICDSQGKELMYNLQKFTGGKWNTFGHVQPGAPIEVLMSSATEEVQTKHFSKKDFIVFIGGSNNMANNTFQN
;
A
#
# COMPACT_ATOMS: atom_id res chain seq x y z
N HIS A 1 -4.04 49.87 23.05
CA HIS A 1 -4.27 48.96 21.92
C HIS A 1 -4.53 47.56 22.46
N ILE A 2 -5.79 47.18 22.59
CA ILE A 2 -6.23 45.83 22.95
C ILE A 2 -7.04 45.38 21.73
N GLU A 3 -6.35 44.83 20.74
CA GLU A 3 -6.99 44.19 19.60
C GLU A 3 -7.24 42.72 19.99
N THR A 4 -8.51 42.46 20.29
CA THR A 4 -9.29 41.31 19.79
C THR A 4 -8.64 39.92 19.90
N LEU A 5 -8.82 39.28 21.06
CA LEU A 5 -8.72 37.82 21.23
C LEU A 5 -9.98 37.07 20.73
N GLU A 6 -11.02 37.77 20.28
CA GLU A 6 -12.29 37.17 19.84
C GLU A 6 -12.23 36.50 18.47
N THR A 7 -11.24 36.82 17.62
CA THR A 7 -11.14 36.27 16.26
C THR A 7 -10.56 34.85 16.22
N VAL A 8 -9.78 34.43 17.22
CA VAL A 8 -9.16 33.09 17.24
C VAL A 8 -10.18 32.00 17.59
N TRP A 9 -11.20 32.30 18.39
CA TRP A 9 -12.20 31.31 18.80
C TRP A 9 -13.29 31.04 17.76
N ASN A 10 -13.50 31.94 16.79
CA ASN A 10 -14.52 31.76 15.76
C ASN A 10 -14.09 30.81 14.63
N CYS A 11 -12.80 30.54 14.45
CA CYS A 11 -12.32 29.59 13.43
C CYS A 11 -12.69 28.14 13.79
N ASP A 12 -12.51 27.72 15.04
CA ASP A 12 -12.71 26.33 15.45
C ASP A 12 -14.18 25.88 15.41
N ILE A 13 -15.12 26.81 15.59
CA ILE A 13 -16.55 26.53 15.55
C ILE A 13 -16.99 26.12 14.13
N THR A 14 -16.43 26.75 13.09
CA THR A 14 -16.84 26.51 11.71
C THR A 14 -16.40 25.14 11.16
N GLU A 15 -15.26 24.60 11.61
CA GLU A 15 -14.84 23.24 11.23
C GLU A 15 -15.68 22.17 11.92
N SER A 16 -16.03 22.41 13.19
CA SER A 16 -16.89 21.51 13.97
C SER A 16 -18.27 21.34 13.34
N GLU A 17 -18.88 22.42 12.83
CA GLU A 17 -20.17 22.36 12.15
C GLU A 17 -20.09 21.65 10.79
N LYS A 18 -19.02 21.86 10.02
CA LYS A 18 -18.79 21.11 8.76
C LYS A 18 -18.63 19.61 9.00
N LEU A 19 -17.94 19.22 10.09
CA LEU A 19 -17.78 17.82 10.47
C LEU A 19 -19.11 17.19 10.89
N LYS A 20 -19.93 17.90 11.67
CA LYS A 20 -21.28 17.43 12.04
C LYS A 20 -22.15 17.13 10.83
N GLY A 21 -22.13 18.00 9.82
CA GLY A 21 -22.86 17.78 8.57
C GLY A 21 -22.42 16.52 7.83
N LYS A 22 -21.11 16.26 7.76
CA LYS A 22 -20.56 15.04 7.13
C LYS A 22 -20.97 13.77 7.88
N VAL A 23 -20.92 13.79 9.22
CA VAL A 23 -21.33 12.65 10.04
C VAL A 23 -22.81 12.33 9.82
N GLN A 24 -23.69 13.34 9.82
CA GLN A 24 -25.12 13.15 9.53
C GLN A 24 -25.40 12.65 8.11
N SER A 25 -24.54 12.97 7.13
CA SER A 25 -24.65 12.44 5.77
C SER A 25 -24.31 10.95 5.74
N LEU A 26 -23.18 10.58 6.36
CA LEU A 26 -22.72 9.19 6.43
C LEU A 26 -23.70 8.30 7.22
N GLU A 27 -24.29 8.81 8.30
CA GLU A 27 -25.29 8.07 9.08
C GLU A 27 -26.54 7.75 8.24
N ARG A 28 -26.96 8.66 7.37
CA ARG A 28 -28.08 8.42 6.44
C ARG A 28 -27.73 7.35 5.40
N GLU A 29 -26.56 7.44 4.78
CA GLU A 29 -26.11 6.43 3.81
C GLU A 29 -25.99 5.03 4.46
N LEU A 30 -25.48 4.97 5.69
CA LEU A 30 -25.33 3.71 6.42
C LEU A 30 -26.70 3.12 6.80
N ASN A 31 -27.67 3.98 7.12
CA ASN A 31 -29.04 3.56 7.38
C ASN A 31 -29.73 3.05 6.11
N ASP A 32 -29.52 3.69 4.96
CA ASP A 32 -30.05 3.24 3.67
C ASP A 32 -29.48 1.88 3.29
N LEU A 33 -28.17 1.67 3.47
CA LEU A 33 -27.53 0.37 3.24
C LEU A 33 -28.09 -0.72 4.17
N ARG A 34 -28.34 -0.40 5.45
CA ARG A 34 -28.96 -1.36 6.41
C ARG A 34 -30.37 -1.75 6.03
N ASN A 35 -31.14 -0.84 5.43
CA ASN A 35 -32.50 -1.14 4.97
C ASN A 35 -32.49 -1.95 3.66
N PHE A 36 -31.43 -1.82 2.87
CA PHE A 36 -31.30 -2.52 1.58
C PHE A 36 -30.80 -3.96 1.73
N TYR A 37 -29.96 -4.23 2.72
CA TYR A 37 -29.32 -5.54 2.92
C TYR A 37 -29.75 -6.20 4.23
N GLN A 38 -30.20 -7.44 4.14
CA GLN A 38 -30.48 -8.27 5.30
C GLN A 38 -29.17 -8.93 5.79
N PRO A 39 -29.02 -9.16 7.11
CA PRO A 39 -27.90 -9.94 7.62
C PRO A 39 -27.85 -11.33 6.98
N GLY A 40 -26.78 -11.61 6.23
CA GLY A 40 -26.58 -12.88 5.52
C GLY A 40 -26.59 -12.76 3.99
N ASP A 41 -26.91 -11.59 3.45
CA ASP A 41 -26.81 -11.34 2.01
C ASP A 41 -25.35 -11.46 1.54
N VAL A 42 -25.12 -12.30 0.54
CA VAL A 42 -23.81 -12.47 -0.10
C VAL A 42 -23.77 -11.57 -1.32
N LEU A 43 -23.10 -10.41 -1.18
CA LEU A 43 -22.86 -9.50 -2.29
C LEU A 43 -21.87 -10.15 -3.28
N THR A 44 -22.35 -10.44 -4.50
CA THR A 44 -21.46 -10.85 -5.58
C THR A 44 -20.84 -9.61 -6.24
N SER A 45 -19.73 -9.78 -6.95
CA SER A 45 -19.10 -8.68 -7.70
C SER A 45 -20.01 -8.08 -8.78
N ALA A 46 -21.05 -8.80 -9.22
CA ALA A 46 -22.06 -8.29 -10.13
C ALA A 46 -23.06 -7.34 -9.43
N ASP A 47 -23.41 -7.62 -8.17
CA ASP A 47 -24.35 -6.79 -7.39
C ASP A 47 -23.74 -5.43 -7.04
N LEU A 48 -22.44 -5.41 -6.73
CA LEU A 48 -21.68 -4.18 -6.47
C LEU A 48 -21.56 -3.25 -7.71
N LEU A 49 -21.62 -3.81 -8.91
CA LEU A 49 -21.59 -3.03 -10.16
C LEU A 49 -22.98 -2.48 -10.52
N GLN A 50 -24.06 -3.13 -10.07
CA GLN A 50 -25.43 -2.68 -10.33
C GLN A 50 -25.96 -1.73 -9.24
N SER A 51 -25.42 -1.78 -8.02
CA SER A 51 -25.83 -0.90 -6.92
C SER A 51 -25.23 0.50 -6.97
N ILE A 52 -24.45 0.85 -7.99
CA ILE A 52 -24.04 2.24 -8.24
C ILE A 52 -25.27 2.96 -8.78
N PRO A 53 -25.93 3.83 -7.99
CA PRO A 53 -27.14 4.48 -8.46
C PRO A 53 -26.79 5.38 -9.64
N THR A 54 -27.32 5.04 -10.82
CA THR A 54 -27.36 5.91 -11.99
C THR A 54 -28.40 7.01 -11.77
N LYS A 55 -28.32 7.75 -10.65
CA LYS A 55 -29.09 8.97 -10.45
C LYS A 55 -28.30 10.17 -10.95
N SER A 56 -28.42 10.36 -12.25
CA SER A 56 -28.51 11.69 -12.85
C SER A 56 -29.77 12.37 -12.31
N SER A 57 -29.64 13.16 -11.23
CA SER A 57 -30.50 14.32 -10.86
C SER A 57 -30.28 14.66 -9.38
N TYR A 58 -30.04 15.95 -9.11
CA TYR A 58 -29.77 16.61 -7.82
C TYR A 58 -28.32 16.63 -7.31
N TYR A 59 -27.48 17.37 -8.01
CA TYR A 59 -26.70 18.46 -7.41
C TYR A 59 -26.71 19.65 -8.37
N SER A 60 -27.62 20.60 -8.13
CA SER A 60 -27.45 21.99 -8.55
C SER A 60 -27.08 22.79 -7.30
N CYS A 61 -26.10 23.67 -7.44
CA CYS A 61 -25.50 24.51 -6.40
C CYS A 61 -24.34 23.85 -5.64
N LEU A 62 -23.18 23.74 -6.28
CA LEU A 62 -21.96 24.49 -5.95
C LEU A 62 -20.95 24.26 -7.10
N SER A 63 -20.23 25.32 -7.46
CA SER A 63 -19.47 25.50 -8.70
C SER A 63 -18.59 24.31 -9.10
N GLU A 64 -18.74 23.93 -10.36
CA GLU A 64 -17.93 22.98 -11.12
C GLU A 64 -16.44 23.36 -11.08
N GLU A 65 -15.58 22.43 -10.67
CA GLU A 65 -14.45 21.96 -11.50
C GLU A 65 -13.70 20.81 -10.80
N ASN A 66 -13.82 19.62 -11.41
CA ASN A 66 -12.88 18.49 -11.39
C ASN A 66 -12.57 17.77 -10.07
N ILE A 67 -13.45 16.84 -9.68
CA ILE A 67 -13.09 15.70 -8.82
C ILE A 67 -13.00 14.44 -9.71
N VAL A 68 -11.78 13.96 -9.96
CA VAL A 68 -11.52 12.68 -10.65
C VAL A 68 -11.22 11.60 -9.59
N PRO A 69 -11.88 10.44 -9.62
CA PRO A 69 -11.67 9.37 -8.64
C PRO A 69 -10.30 8.70 -8.82
N CYS A 70 -9.56 8.52 -7.72
CA CYS A 70 -8.32 7.74 -7.66
C CYS A 70 -8.65 6.24 -7.67
N TYR A 71 -8.15 5.51 -8.67
CA TYR A 71 -8.26 4.05 -8.73
C TYR A 71 -7.03 3.39 -8.12
N ALA A 72 -7.25 2.41 -7.23
CA ALA A 72 -6.23 1.49 -6.76
C ALA A 72 -6.29 0.20 -7.58
N THR A 73 -5.24 -0.09 -8.35
CA THR A 73 -5.17 -1.31 -9.19
C THR A 73 -4.24 -2.33 -8.54
N ALA A 74 -4.79 -3.47 -8.11
CA ALA A 74 -4.00 -4.60 -7.62
C ALA A 74 -3.51 -5.45 -8.81
N VAL A 75 -2.19 -5.43 -9.07
CA VAL A 75 -1.58 -6.22 -10.14
C VAL A 75 -1.18 -7.60 -9.61
N LYS A 76 -1.80 -8.66 -10.15
CA LYS A 76 -1.47 -10.07 -9.86
C LYS A 76 -0.40 -10.55 -10.84
N GLY A 77 0.86 -10.52 -10.44
CA GLY A 77 1.98 -11.02 -11.25
C GLY A 77 1.94 -12.55 -11.40
N SER A 78 1.87 -13.03 -12.63
CA SER A 78 1.98 -14.45 -13.01
C SER A 78 3.37 -14.71 -13.61
N THR A 79 4.25 -15.39 -12.89
CA THR A 79 5.57 -15.80 -13.37
C THR A 79 5.50 -17.14 -14.12
N LYS A 80 5.84 -17.13 -15.42
CA LYS A 80 6.18 -18.34 -16.17
C LYS A 80 7.64 -18.71 -15.89
N VAL A 81 7.86 -19.90 -15.35
CA VAL A 81 9.19 -20.48 -15.12
C VAL A 81 9.63 -21.24 -16.38
N SER A 82 10.80 -20.87 -16.92
CA SER A 82 11.45 -21.54 -18.06
C SER A 82 12.20 -22.79 -17.59
N THR A 83 11.95 -23.91 -18.25
CA THR A 83 12.59 -25.21 -18.03
C THR A 83 13.85 -25.35 -18.90
N SER A 84 15.03 -25.18 -18.31
CA SER A 84 16.30 -25.66 -18.87
C SER A 84 16.72 -26.94 -18.15
N GLN A 85 16.87 -28.04 -18.89
CA GLN A 85 17.21 -29.36 -18.38
C GLN A 85 18.61 -29.41 -17.74
N PRO A 86 18.82 -30.21 -16.67
CA PRO A 86 20.16 -30.46 -16.14
C PRO A 86 20.91 -31.53 -16.93
N VAL A 87 22.17 -31.24 -17.29
CA VAL A 87 23.13 -32.22 -17.83
C VAL A 87 23.71 -33.03 -16.66
N ILE A 88 23.45 -34.35 -16.64
CA ILE A 88 24.01 -35.28 -15.65
C ILE A 88 25.37 -35.78 -16.18
N LYS A 89 26.46 -35.44 -15.48
CA LYS A 89 27.77 -36.08 -15.66
C LYS A 89 27.92 -37.21 -14.64
N ILE A 90 28.04 -38.44 -15.13
CA ILE A 90 28.38 -39.62 -14.33
C ILE A 90 29.90 -39.66 -14.19
N VAL A 91 30.40 -39.51 -12.96
CA VAL A 91 31.80 -39.72 -12.61
C VAL A 91 31.88 -41.04 -11.84
N ALA A 92 32.71 -41.97 -12.32
CA ALA A 92 32.89 -43.27 -11.70
C ALA A 92 33.64 -43.14 -10.35
N PRO A 93 33.20 -43.81 -9.28
CA PRO A 93 33.91 -43.80 -8.01
C PRO A 93 35.14 -44.72 -8.05
N GLY A 94 36.31 -44.12 -7.81
CA GLY A 94 37.53 -44.83 -7.46
C GLY A 94 37.41 -45.48 -6.09
N LYS A 95 37.88 -46.71 -5.99
CA LYS A 95 37.95 -47.51 -4.77
C LYS A 95 38.78 -46.78 -3.70
N ASN A 96 38.29 -46.69 -2.46
CA ASN A 96 38.97 -47.23 -1.26
C ASN A 96 38.39 -46.71 0.07
N ALA A 97 38.49 -47.60 1.08
CA ALA A 97 38.31 -47.43 2.51
C ALA A 97 36.86 -47.39 3.04
N ILE A 98 36.36 -48.59 3.37
CA ILE A 98 35.21 -48.83 4.25
C ILE A 98 35.56 -48.29 5.64
N LYS A 99 34.98 -47.16 6.02
CA LYS A 99 34.87 -46.72 7.42
C LYS A 99 33.39 -46.82 7.83
N SER A 100 33.15 -47.35 9.02
CA SER A 100 31.85 -47.75 9.56
C SER A 100 30.73 -46.71 9.37
N PRO A 101 29.52 -47.11 8.92
CA PRO A 101 28.51 -46.21 8.38
C PRO A 101 27.65 -45.45 9.41
N ASN A 102 27.91 -45.53 10.72
CA ASN A 102 26.94 -45.13 11.75
C ASN A 102 27.28 -43.91 12.62
N TYR A 103 28.34 -43.14 12.31
CA TYR A 103 28.71 -41.97 13.12
C TYR A 103 28.59 -40.61 12.42
N LEU A 104 28.49 -40.58 11.08
CA LEU A 104 28.42 -39.33 10.31
C LEU A 104 26.99 -38.85 10.02
N GLN A 105 25.97 -39.70 10.18
CA GLN A 105 24.58 -39.34 9.88
C GLN A 105 23.86 -38.57 11.00
N GLN A 106 24.44 -38.49 12.21
CA GLN A 106 23.82 -37.75 13.33
C GLN A 106 24.32 -36.30 13.49
N GLN A 107 25.33 -35.86 12.73
CA GLN A 107 25.87 -34.50 12.85
C GLN A 107 25.25 -33.48 11.87
N GLU A 108 24.56 -33.92 10.80
CA GLU A 108 23.98 -32.99 9.81
C GLU A 108 22.56 -32.49 10.13
N ILE A 109 21.87 -33.06 11.12
CA ILE A 109 20.50 -32.65 11.46
C ILE A 109 20.47 -31.47 12.45
N LYS A 110 21.60 -31.12 13.10
CA LYS A 110 21.64 -30.11 14.17
C LYS A 110 22.07 -28.70 13.75
N SER A 111 22.53 -28.46 12.52
CA SER A 111 23.21 -27.21 12.17
C SER A 111 22.38 -26.15 11.43
N ASN A 112 21.11 -26.39 11.09
CA ASN A 112 20.33 -25.43 10.31
C ASN A 112 19.07 -24.88 11.00
N ARG A 113 19.03 -24.87 12.34
CA ARG A 113 18.21 -23.89 13.06
C ARG A 113 18.92 -22.54 12.97
N ARG A 114 18.87 -21.91 11.79
CA ARG A 114 19.12 -20.48 11.67
C ARG A 114 18.17 -19.82 12.66
N VAL A 115 18.74 -19.26 13.74
CA VAL A 115 18.02 -18.40 14.66
C VAL A 115 17.35 -17.36 13.78
N GLN A 116 16.03 -17.48 13.61
CA GLN A 116 15.27 -16.46 12.90
C GLN A 116 15.45 -15.21 13.74
N LYS A 117 16.37 -14.33 13.32
CA LYS A 117 16.40 -12.98 13.86
C LYS A 117 14.98 -12.46 13.65
N ASN A 118 14.34 -12.04 14.72
CA ASN A 118 13.10 -11.29 14.64
C ASN A 118 13.43 -9.99 13.90
N GLU A 119 13.37 -10.03 12.57
CA GLU A 119 13.52 -8.85 11.75
C GLU A 119 12.26 -8.01 11.93
N ASN A 120 12.46 -6.76 12.33
CA ASN A 120 11.38 -5.79 12.40
C ASN A 120 10.72 -5.65 11.02
N PRO A 121 9.38 -5.50 10.97
CA PRO A 121 8.68 -5.30 9.70
C PRO A 121 9.23 -4.09 8.96
N LYS A 122 9.29 -4.20 7.64
CA LYS A 122 9.76 -3.13 6.75
C LYS A 122 8.58 -2.31 6.24
N LEU A 123 8.75 -0.99 6.21
CA LEU A 123 7.79 -0.06 5.62
C LEU A 123 8.52 0.78 4.58
N SER A 124 8.29 0.51 3.30
CA SER A 124 8.79 1.36 2.21
C SER A 124 7.73 2.36 1.79
N VAL A 125 8.08 3.63 1.77
CA VAL A 125 7.23 4.73 1.30
C VAL A 125 7.82 5.23 -0.02
N ILE A 126 7.02 5.22 -1.08
CA ILE A 126 7.41 5.67 -2.41
C ILE A 126 6.51 6.84 -2.74
N CYS A 127 7.10 8.02 -2.92
CA CYS A 127 6.30 9.23 -3.06
C CYS A 127 6.94 10.34 -3.88
N ASP A 128 6.09 11.25 -4.35
CA ASP A 128 6.51 12.54 -4.87
C ASP A 128 6.89 13.51 -3.71
N SER A 129 7.01 14.81 -4.02
CA SER A 129 7.32 15.85 -3.03
C SER A 129 6.36 15.91 -1.85
N GLN A 130 5.10 15.50 -2.01
CA GLN A 130 4.08 15.58 -0.95
C GLN A 130 4.30 14.53 0.15
N GLY A 131 4.92 13.39 -0.16
CA GLY A 131 5.17 12.35 0.82
C GLY A 131 6.41 12.57 1.69
N LYS A 132 7.20 13.63 1.45
CA LYS A 132 8.45 13.91 2.19
C LYS A 132 8.22 14.09 3.68
N GLU A 133 7.22 14.89 4.06
CA GLU A 133 6.91 15.16 5.47
C GLU A 133 6.27 13.93 6.14
N LEU A 134 5.44 13.19 5.39
CA LEU A 134 4.87 11.94 5.87
C LEU A 134 5.95 10.93 6.26
N MET A 135 7.01 10.77 5.45
CA MET A 135 8.12 9.88 5.75
C MET A 135 8.78 10.22 7.10
N TYR A 136 9.04 11.51 7.34
CA TYR A 136 9.61 11.98 8.61
C TYR A 136 8.70 11.65 9.80
N ASN A 137 7.40 11.91 9.65
CA ASN A 137 6.41 11.64 10.69
C ASN A 137 6.23 10.14 10.96
N LEU A 138 6.26 9.30 9.94
CA LEU A 138 6.20 7.83 10.08
C LEU A 138 7.41 7.27 10.81
N GLN A 139 8.62 7.76 10.52
CA GLN A 139 9.82 7.32 11.23
C GLN A 139 9.76 7.67 12.73
N LYS A 140 9.25 8.87 13.05
CA LYS A 140 9.04 9.30 14.44
C LYS A 140 7.94 8.48 15.14
N PHE A 141 6.81 8.26 14.47
CA PHE A 141 5.66 7.55 15.02
C PHE A 141 5.94 6.06 15.28
N THR A 142 6.67 5.41 14.37
CA THR A 142 7.01 3.98 14.51
C THR A 142 8.02 3.73 15.63
N GLY A 143 8.73 4.75 16.11
CA GLY A 143 9.66 4.64 17.25
C GLY A 143 10.74 3.57 17.04
N GLY A 144 11.16 3.33 15.80
CA GLY A 144 12.14 2.29 15.46
C GLY A 144 11.62 0.85 15.52
N LYS A 145 10.33 0.63 15.82
CA LYS A 145 9.70 -0.71 15.77
C LYS A 145 9.62 -1.26 14.35
N TRP A 146 9.69 -0.37 13.35
CA TRP A 146 9.62 -0.69 11.93
C TRP A 146 10.86 -0.15 11.23
N ASN A 147 11.36 -0.92 10.28
CA ASN A 147 12.42 -0.48 9.39
C ASN A 147 11.78 0.36 8.27
N THR A 148 11.74 1.68 8.43
CA THR A 148 11.11 2.59 7.47
C THR A 148 12.13 3.06 6.43
N PHE A 149 11.77 2.95 5.15
CA PHE A 149 12.57 3.39 4.01
C PHE A 149 11.75 4.38 3.18
N GLY A 150 12.34 5.49 2.75
CA GLY A 150 11.67 6.49 1.94
C GLY A 150 12.34 6.65 0.58
N HIS A 151 11.55 6.55 -0.48
CA HIS A 151 11.92 6.81 -1.87
C HIS A 151 11.15 8.04 -2.32
N VAL A 152 11.75 9.22 -2.14
CA VAL A 152 11.10 10.51 -2.45
C VAL A 152 11.68 11.05 -3.74
N GLN A 153 10.83 11.25 -4.75
CA GLN A 153 11.22 11.85 -6.03
C GLN A 153 10.37 13.09 -6.32
N PRO A 154 10.84 14.29 -5.93
CA PRO A 154 10.10 15.53 -6.13
C PRO A 154 9.78 15.78 -7.61
N GLY A 155 8.53 16.15 -7.91
CA GLY A 155 8.09 16.43 -9.27
C GLY A 155 7.90 15.20 -10.17
N ALA A 156 8.16 13.99 -9.68
CA ALA A 156 8.00 12.79 -10.46
C ALA A 156 6.51 12.52 -10.76
N PRO A 157 6.16 12.18 -12.02
CA PRO A 157 4.86 11.64 -12.35
C PRO A 157 4.77 10.17 -11.89
N ILE A 158 3.55 9.64 -11.81
CA ILE A 158 3.26 8.33 -11.23
C ILE A 158 4.01 7.19 -11.93
N GLU A 159 4.22 7.30 -13.24
CA GLU A 159 4.94 6.33 -14.06
C GLU A 159 6.39 6.18 -13.61
N VAL A 160 7.04 7.31 -13.29
CA VAL A 160 8.42 7.35 -12.81
C VAL A 160 8.52 6.77 -11.40
N LEU A 161 7.57 7.12 -10.52
CA LEU A 161 7.49 6.53 -9.18
C LEU A 161 7.31 5.01 -9.23
N MET A 162 6.48 4.51 -10.15
CA MET A 162 6.26 3.08 -10.34
C MET A 162 7.50 2.36 -10.89
N SER A 163 8.23 2.96 -11.84
CA SER A 163 9.50 2.38 -12.30
C SER A 163 10.53 2.32 -11.18
N SER A 164 10.67 3.39 -10.39
CA SER A 164 11.60 3.41 -9.26
C SER A 164 11.19 2.45 -8.14
N ALA A 165 9.89 2.21 -7.97
CA ALA A 165 9.41 1.16 -7.08
C ALA A 165 9.91 -0.23 -7.50
N THR A 166 9.93 -0.52 -8.81
CA THR A 166 10.40 -1.83 -9.29
C THR A 166 11.92 -1.99 -9.26
N GLU A 167 12.66 -0.90 -9.44
CA GLU A 167 14.12 -0.90 -9.51
C GLU A 167 14.79 -0.78 -8.12
N GLU A 168 14.32 0.15 -7.29
CA GLU A 168 14.95 0.48 -6.01
C GLU A 168 14.39 -0.34 -4.86
N VAL A 169 13.07 -0.57 -4.84
CA VAL A 169 12.47 -1.39 -3.80
C VAL A 169 12.75 -2.83 -4.18
N GLN A 170 13.75 -3.42 -3.53
CA GLN A 170 14.11 -4.84 -3.68
C GLN A 170 12.98 -5.73 -3.13
N THR A 171 11.84 -5.74 -3.81
CA THR A 171 10.60 -6.44 -3.43
C THR A 171 10.82 -7.93 -3.18
N LYS A 172 11.87 -8.51 -3.77
CA LYS A 172 12.34 -9.88 -3.50
C LYS A 172 12.65 -10.17 -2.03
N HIS A 173 12.94 -9.14 -1.23
CA HIS A 173 13.26 -9.26 0.20
C HIS A 173 12.13 -8.83 1.14
N PHE A 174 10.91 -8.67 0.59
CA PHE A 174 9.72 -8.37 1.38
C PHE A 174 9.06 -9.66 1.87
N SER A 175 8.69 -9.67 3.15
CA SER A 175 7.90 -10.68 3.82
C SER A 175 6.42 -10.30 3.81
N LYS A 176 5.55 -11.22 4.23
CA LYS A 176 4.10 -10.96 4.39
C LYS A 176 3.76 -9.89 5.44
N LYS A 177 4.72 -9.51 6.28
CA LYS A 177 4.57 -8.49 7.32
C LYS A 177 5.08 -7.11 6.88
N ASP A 178 5.66 -7.04 5.69
CA ASP A 178 6.23 -5.81 5.17
C ASP A 178 5.21 -5.08 4.30
N PHE A 179 5.29 -3.75 4.30
CA PHE A 179 4.32 -2.88 3.66
C PHE A 179 5.01 -1.92 2.70
N ILE A 180 4.33 -1.64 1.59
CA ILE A 180 4.71 -0.60 0.64
C ILE A 180 3.56 0.41 0.59
N VAL A 181 3.87 1.66 0.88
CA VAL A 181 2.94 2.79 0.77
C VAL A 181 3.35 3.59 -0.44
N PHE A 182 2.39 3.84 -1.32
CA PHE A 182 2.63 4.55 -2.57
C PHE A 182 1.77 5.82 -2.61
N ILE A 183 2.39 6.97 -2.83
CA ILE A 183 1.73 8.28 -2.83
C ILE A 183 2.23 9.11 -4.01
N GLY A 184 1.40 9.30 -5.03
CA GLY A 184 1.76 10.10 -6.18
C GLY A 184 0.55 10.41 -7.05
N GLY A 185 0.80 11.06 -8.19
CA GLY A 185 -0.24 11.47 -9.14
C GLY A 185 -0.50 12.98 -9.17
N SER A 186 -0.02 13.73 -8.17
CA SER A 186 -0.17 15.19 -8.10
C SER A 186 0.36 15.88 -9.35
N ASN A 187 1.53 15.46 -9.84
CA ASN A 187 2.17 16.02 -11.02
C ASN A 187 1.51 15.58 -12.34
N ASN A 188 0.89 14.39 -12.37
CA ASN A 188 0.13 13.94 -13.55
C ASN A 188 -1.12 14.81 -13.76
N MET A 189 -1.79 15.14 -12.66
CA MET A 189 -2.96 16.04 -12.70
C MET A 189 -2.56 17.45 -13.14
N ALA A 190 -1.43 17.97 -12.65
CA ALA A 190 -0.94 19.29 -13.03
C ALA A 190 -0.61 19.38 -14.53
N ASN A 191 -0.05 18.33 -15.13
CA ASN A 191 0.33 18.34 -16.55
C ASN A 191 -0.86 18.23 -17.52
N ASN A 192 -1.93 17.55 -17.13
CA ASN A 192 -3.11 17.40 -17.98
C ASN A 192 -3.92 18.70 -18.13
N THR A 193 -3.82 19.61 -17.16
CA THR A 193 -4.55 20.89 -17.18
C THR A 193 -4.03 21.85 -18.26
N PHE A 194 -2.79 21.68 -18.75
CA PHE A 194 -2.21 22.58 -19.76
C PHE A 194 -2.46 22.14 -21.22
N GLN A 195 -3.15 21.01 -21.43
CA GLN A 195 -3.40 20.48 -22.79
C GLN A 195 -4.85 20.67 -23.28
N ASN A 196 -5.72 21.28 -22.47
CA ASN A 196 -7.10 21.66 -22.84
C ASN A 196 -7.24 23.18 -22.87
#